data_AF-A0AAQ2GGJ2-F1
#
_entry.id   AF-A0AAQ2GGJ2-F1
#
_cell.length_a   1.000
_cell.length_b   1.000
_cell.length_c   1.000
_cell.angle_alpha   90.00
_cell.angle_beta   90.00
_cell.angle_gamma   90.00
#
_symmetry.space_group_name_H-M   'P 1'
#
loop_
_entity.id
_entity.type
_entity.pdbx_description
1 polymer ?
#
loop_
_entity_poly.entity_id
_entity_poly.type
_entity_poly.pdbx_seq_one_letter_code
_entity_poly.pdbx_strand_id
1 'polypeptide(L)' 'MPNPGKPDPNRDVPMPAPTWKPEPIEEPDPEQLPDEAPLPNPDENEESPMHAGSRVV' A
#
# COMPACT_ATOMS: atom_id res chain seq x y z
N MET A 1 -34.68 0.85 8.63
CA MET A 1 -33.41 1.56 8.40
C MET A 1 -32.98 2.16 9.72
N PRO A 2 -31.72 1.99 10.17
CA PRO A 2 -31.25 2.66 11.39
C PRO A 2 -31.32 4.18 11.21
N ASN A 3 -31.66 4.90 12.28
CA ASN A 3 -31.86 6.35 12.27
C ASN A 3 -30.48 7.05 12.28
N PRO A 4 -30.07 7.75 11.20
CA PRO A 4 -28.70 8.24 11.01
C PRO A 4 -28.28 9.34 12.00
N GLY A 5 -29.23 9.94 12.72
CA GLY A 5 -28.95 10.95 13.75
C GLY A 5 -28.61 10.39 15.13
N LYS A 6 -28.71 9.07 15.35
CA LYS A 6 -28.33 8.48 16.64
C LYS A 6 -26.82 8.19 16.66
N PRO A 7 -26.08 8.64 17.69
CA PRO A 7 -24.70 8.24 17.89
C PRO A 7 -24.60 6.71 18.00
N ASP A 8 -23.49 6.14 17.55
CA ASP A 8 -23.22 4.73 17.76
C ASP A 8 -23.21 4.43 19.28
N PRO A 9 -24.03 3.50 19.78
CA PRO A 9 -24.08 3.15 21.20
C PRO A 9 -22.75 2.65 21.78
N ASN A 10 -21.83 2.19 20.92
CA ASN A 10 -20.52 1.67 21.28
C ASN A 10 -19.40 2.70 21.07
N ARG A 11 -19.72 3.94 20.68
CA ARG A 11 -18.73 5.01 20.51
C ARG A 11 -17.87 5.23 21.76
N ASP A 12 -18.50 5.12 22.93
CA ASP A 12 -17.85 5.35 24.22
C ASP A 12 -17.19 4.07 24.78
N VAL A 13 -17.31 2.94 24.07
CA VAL A 13 -16.63 1.69 24.45
C VAL A 13 -15.16 1.84 24.08
N PRO A 14 -14.22 1.65 25.03
CA PRO A 14 -12.80 1.73 24.72
C PRO A 14 -12.45 0.65 23.69
N MET A 15 -11.70 1.06 22.67
CA MET A 15 -11.18 0.15 21.65
C MET A 15 -10.35 -0.93 22.35
N PRO A 16 -10.53 -2.22 22.03
CA PRO A 16 -9.63 -3.25 22.54
C PRO A 16 -8.19 -2.96 22.11
N ALA A 17 -7.23 -3.37 22.94
CA ALA A 17 -5.83 -3.26 22.58
C ALA A 17 -5.56 -4.07 21.30
N PRO A 18 -4.77 -3.54 20.34
CA PRO A 18 -4.37 -4.31 19.18
C PRO A 18 -3.55 -5.53 19.61
N THR A 19 -3.77 -6.66 18.95
CA THR A 19 -2.99 -7.90 19.17
C THR A 19 -1.68 -7.92 18.39
N TRP A 20 -1.52 -7.01 17.43
CA TRP A 20 -0.34 -6.93 16.60
C TRP A 20 0.87 -6.45 17.41
N LYS A 21 1.94 -7.24 17.35
CA LYS A 21 3.26 -6.88 17.87
C LYS A 21 4.16 -6.64 16.67
N PRO A 22 4.40 -5.39 16.26
CA PRO A 22 5.35 -5.14 15.18
C PRO A 22 6.72 -5.62 15.63
N GLU A 23 7.43 -6.29 14.74
CA GLU A 23 8.85 -6.51 14.94
C GLU A 23 9.57 -5.17 14.78
N PRO A 24 10.61 -4.88 15.59
CA PRO A 24 11.44 -3.71 15.37
C PRO A 24 12.03 -3.75 13.95
N ILE A 25 11.72 -2.74 13.15
CA ILE A 25 12.37 -2.51 11.86
C ILE A 25 13.43 -1.44 12.02
N GLU A 26 14.49 -1.52 11.24
CA GLU A 26 15.45 -0.43 11.13
C GLU A 26 14.79 0.76 10.41
N GLU A 27 15.03 1.98 10.90
CA GLU A 27 14.59 3.16 10.17
C GLU A 27 15.34 3.22 8.83
N PRO A 28 14.63 3.51 7.71
CA PRO A 28 15.29 3.66 6.43
C PRO A 28 16.24 4.86 6.45
N ASP A 29 17.29 4.80 5.64
CA ASP A 29 18.22 5.91 5.46
C ASP A 29 17.47 7.14 4.93
N PRO A 30 17.46 8.30 5.64
CA PRO A 30 16.72 9.48 5.21
C PRO A 30 17.22 10.08 3.90
N GLU A 31 18.46 9.76 3.50
CA GLU A 31 19.04 10.19 2.22
C GLU A 31 18.57 9.30 1.05
N GLN A 32 17.95 8.14 1.33
CA GLN A 32 17.46 7.22 0.31
C GLN A 32 15.94 7.30 0.22
N LEU A 33 15.44 7.84 -0.90
CA LEU A 33 14.02 7.76 -1.17
C LEU A 33 13.64 6.31 -1.52
N PRO A 34 12.42 5.86 -1.15
CA PRO A 34 11.96 4.50 -1.44
C PRO A 34 11.92 4.18 -2.95
N ASP A 35 11.87 5.21 -3.80
CA ASP A 35 11.82 5.09 -5.26
C ASP A 35 13.15 5.45 -5.96
N GLU A 36 14.25 5.65 -5.22
CA GLU A 36 15.52 6.11 -5.80
C GLU A 36 16.33 5.02 -6.50
N ALA A 37 15.95 3.74 -6.35
CA ALA A 37 16.59 2.66 -7.06
C ALA A 37 16.45 2.89 -8.58
N PRO A 38 17.54 3.04 -9.35
CA PRO A 38 17.44 3.26 -10.78
C PRO A 38 16.75 2.05 -11.42
N LEU A 39 15.63 2.32 -12.11
CA LEU A 39 15.00 1.31 -12.93
C LEU A 39 15.89 1.02 -14.15
N PRO A 40 16.05 -0.25 -14.56
CA PRO A 40 16.82 -0.58 -15.74
C PRO A 40 16.23 0.10 -16.98
N ASN A 41 17.08 0.48 -17.93
CA ASN A 41 16.60 0.94 -19.23
C ASN A 41 15.78 -0.18 -19.92
N PRO A 42 14.86 0.15 -20.84
CA PRO A 42 14.12 -0.86 -21.60
C PRO A 42 15.02 -1.86 -22.33
N ASP A 43 16.22 -1.43 -22.75
CA ASP A 43 17.23 -2.28 -23.39
C ASP A 43 18.01 -3.18 -22.41
N GLU A 44 17.96 -2.89 -21.10
CA GLU A 44 18.60 -3.68 -20.04
C GLU A 44 17.68 -4.77 -19.48
N ASN A 45 16.41 -4.82 -19.92
CA ASN A 45 15.49 -5.89 -19.58
C ASN A 45 15.38 -6.90 -20.75
N GLU A 46 15.60 -8.19 -20.51
CA GLU A 46 15.41 -9.24 -21.52
C GLU A 46 13.93 -9.46 -21.88
N GLU A 47 13.02 -9.02 -21.00
CA GLU A 47 11.59 -9.03 -21.26
C GLU A 47 11.22 -7.86 -22.17
N SER A 48 10.92 -8.17 -23.43
CA SER A 48 10.42 -7.19 -24.39
C SER A 48 9.17 -6.50 -23.82
N PRO A 49 8.99 -5.18 -24.01
CA PRO A 49 7.79 -4.51 -23.52
C PRO A 49 6.54 -5.20 -24.06
N MET A 50 5.74 -5.76 -23.15
CA MET A 50 4.45 -6.37 -23.48
C MET A 50 3.55 -5.26 -24.03
N HIS A 51 3.44 -5.14 -25.36
CA HIS A 51 2.52 -4.19 -25.98
C HIS A 51 1.08 -4.57 -25.55
N ALA A 52 0.50 -3.78 -24.65
CA ALA A 52 -0.92 -3.83 -24.36
C ALA A 52 -1.68 -3.21 -25.54
N GLY A 53 -2.00 -4.04 -26.53
CA GLY A 53 -2.85 -3.70 -27.66
C GLY A 53 -2.60 -4.66 -28.80
N SER A 54 -3.56 -5.34 -29.41
CA SER A 54 -4.99 -5.07 -29.51
C SER A 54 -5.65 -6.40 -29.85
N ARG A 55 -6.81 -6.70 -29.24
CA ARG A 55 -7.67 -7.77 -29.74
C ARG A 55 -8.13 -7.38 -31.14
N VAL A 56 -7.49 -7.96 -32.15
CA VAL A 56 -7.97 -7.92 -33.53
C VAL A 56 -9.33 -8.61 -33.56
N VAL A 57 -10.28 -7.89 -34.14
CA VAL A 57 -11.68 -8.24 -34.38
C VAL A 57 -11.80 -9.44 -35.31
#